data_AF-A0A0G1T2E2-F1
#
_entry.id   AF-A0A0G1T2E2-F1
#
_cell.length_a   1.000
_cell.length_b   1.000
_cell.length_c   1.000
_cell.angle_alpha   90.00
_cell.angle_beta   90.00
_cell.angle_gamma   90.00
#
_symmetry.space_group_name_H-M   'P 1'
#
loop_
_entity.id
_entity.type
_entity.pdbx_description
1 polymer ?
#
loop_
_entity_poly.entity_id
_entity_poly.type
_entity_poly.pdbx_seq_one_letter_code
_entity_poly.pdbx_strand_id
1 'polypeptide(L)' 'MLGKKVEEARISMRRVRDREIKLLEEAERKKEISEDQKFREKNIIQELVDEYNAKILELEKKKTEEIVGIM' A
#
# COMPACT_ATOMS: atom_id res chain seq x y z
N MET A 1 5.94 18.52 -10.13
CA MET A 1 5.03 17.49 -10.72
C MET A 1 5.33 16.08 -10.21
N LEU A 2 6.60 15.64 -10.14
CA LEU A 2 6.97 14.31 -9.61
C LEU A 2 6.47 14.08 -8.17
N GLY A 3 6.83 14.94 -7.22
CA GLY A 3 6.42 14.78 -5.81
C GLY A 3 4.89 14.73 -5.60
N LYS A 4 4.12 15.45 -6.42
CA LYS A 4 2.64 15.38 -6.39
C LYS A 4 2.15 13.96 -6.77
N LYS A 5 2.72 13.37 -7.83
CA LYS A 5 2.37 12.01 -8.26
C LYS A 5 2.78 10.96 -7.24
N VAL A 6 3.93 11.14 -6.58
CA VAL A 6 4.39 10.26 -5.49
C VAL A 6 3.42 10.30 -4.33
N GLU A 7 2.99 11.49 -3.90
CA GLU A 7 2.02 11.61 -2.80
C GLU A 7 0.65 11.04 -3.18
N GLU A 8 0.17 11.28 -4.42
CA GLU A 8 -1.05 10.65 -4.93
C GLU A 8 -0.97 9.12 -4.89
N ALA A 9 0.17 8.53 -5.27
CA ALA A 9 0.40 7.10 -5.19
C ALA A 9 0.37 6.59 -3.73
N ARG A 10 1.04 7.28 -2.81
CA ARG A 10 1.02 6.93 -1.37
C ARG A 10 -0.39 7.04 -0.76
N ILE A 11 -1.15 8.08 -1.12
CA ILE A 11 -2.54 8.23 -0.71
C ILE A 11 -3.38 7.07 -1.25
N SER A 12 -3.19 6.69 -2.52
CA SER A 12 -3.91 5.57 -3.13
C SER A 12 -3.61 4.26 -2.39
N MET A 13 -2.34 3.99 -2.07
CA MET A 13 -1.95 2.79 -1.31
C MET A 13 -2.62 2.75 0.07
N ARG A 14 -2.67 3.88 0.79
CA ARG A 14 -3.37 3.98 2.08
C ARG A 14 -4.87 3.69 1.93
N ARG A 15 -5.52 4.26 0.91
CA ARG A 15 -6.95 4.04 0.65
C ARG A 15 -7.27 2.59 0.32
N VAL A 16 -6.43 1.91 -0.45
CA VAL A 16 -6.59 0.48 -0.75
C VAL A 16 -6.48 -0.33 0.53
N ARG A 17 -5.41 -0.13 1.31
CA ARG A 17 -5.24 -0.81 2.61
C ARG A 17 -6.46 -0.63 3.51
N ASP A 18 -6.92 0.61 3.69
CA ASP A 18 -8.04 0.92 4.56
C ASP A 18 -9.36 0.30 4.06
N ARG A 19 -9.53 0.15 2.73
CA ARG A 19 -10.66 -0.57 2.13
C ARG A 19 -10.59 -2.07 2.43
N GLU A 20 -9.45 -2.70 2.17
CA GLU A 20 -9.29 -4.15 2.37
C GLU A 20 -9.42 -4.54 3.84
N ILE A 21 -8.90 -3.72 4.76
CA ILE A 21 -9.08 -3.92 6.21
C ILE A 21 -10.58 -3.90 6.58
N LYS A 22 -11.36 -2.97 6.04
CA LYS A 22 -12.81 -2.92 6.29
C LYS A 22 -13.52 -4.16 5.75
N LEU A 23 -13.14 -4.63 4.56
CA LEU A 23 -13.70 -5.87 3.99
C LEU A 23 -13.40 -7.08 4.86
N LEU A 24 -12.18 -7.20 5.40
CA LEU A 24 -11.84 -8.26 6.36
C LEU A 24 -12.66 -8.18 7.65
N GLU A 25 -12.86 -6.98 8.19
CA GLU A 25 -13.68 -6.77 9.38
C GLU A 25 -15.15 -7.11 9.14
N GLU A 26 -15.68 -6.78 7.96
CA GLU A 26 -17.03 -7.18 7.56
C GLU A 26 -17.18 -8.68 7.35
N ALA A 27 -16.20 -9.32 6.70
CA ALA A 27 -16.20 -10.77 6.46
C ALA A 27 -16.16 -11.55 7.79
N GLU A 28 -15.35 -11.10 8.76
CA GLU A 28 -15.30 -11.72 10.09
C GLU A 28 -16.61 -11.52 10.85
N ARG A 29 -17.19 -10.30 10.83
CA ARG A 29 -18.52 -10.04 11.40
C ARG A 29 -19.62 -10.92 10.80
N LYS A 30 -19.54 -11.22 9.50
CA LYS A 30 -20.46 -12.12 8.79
C LYS A 30 -20.15 -13.61 9.02
N LYS A 31 -19.10 -13.92 9.79
CA LYS A 31 -18.57 -15.28 10.02
C LYS A 31 -18.15 -16.00 8.73
N GLU A 32 -17.78 -15.25 7.71
CA GLU A 32 -17.23 -15.77 6.44
C GLU A 32 -15.77 -16.19 6.59
N ILE A 33 -15.06 -15.55 7.53
CA ILE A 33 -13.69 -15.90 7.94
C ILE A 33 -13.60 -15.97 9.47
N SER A 34 -12.61 -16.70 9.98
CA SER A 34 -12.30 -16.70 11.41
C SER A 34 -11.51 -15.45 11.81
N GLU A 35 -11.48 -15.16 13.11
CA GLU A 35 -10.63 -14.10 13.67
C GLU A 35 -9.14 -14.35 13.39
N ASP A 36 -8.66 -15.58 13.52
CA ASP A 36 -7.27 -15.94 13.19
C ASP A 36 -6.95 -15.66 11.71
N GLN A 37 -7.90 -15.95 10.81
CA GLN A 37 -7.74 -15.66 9.39
C GLN A 37 -7.70 -14.15 9.15
N LYS A 38 -8.60 -13.37 9.76
CA LYS A 38 -8.57 -11.90 9.73
C LYS A 38 -7.19 -11.35 10.12
N PHE A 39 -6.58 -11.85 11.19
CA PHE A 39 -5.26 -11.38 11.62
C PHE A 39 -4.14 -11.74 10.64
N ARG A 40 -4.15 -12.96 10.09
CA ARG A 40 -3.18 -13.36 9.05
C ARG A 40 -3.29 -12.48 7.80
N GLU A 41 -4.51 -12.27 7.31
CA GLU A 41 -4.75 -11.44 6.12
C GLU A 41 -4.37 -9.97 6.37
N LYS A 42 -4.63 -9.43 7.57
CA LYS A 42 -4.18 -8.07 7.94
C LYS A 42 -2.65 -7.94 7.86
N ASN A 43 -1.90 -8.94 8.31
CA ASN A 43 -0.43 -8.93 8.21
C ASN A 43 0.03 -8.97 6.75
N ILE A 44 -0.57 -9.83 5.92
CA ILE A 44 -0.25 -9.92 4.48
C ILE A 44 -0.53 -8.59 3.78
N ILE A 45 -1.68 -7.95 4.05
CA ILE A 45 -2.00 -6.64 3.50
C ILE A 45 -0.93 -5.60 3.89
N GLN A 46 -0.48 -5.62 5.14
CA GLN A 46 0.54 -4.69 5.61
C GLN A 46 1.89 -4.91 4.92
N GLU A 47 2.34 -6.17 4.79
CA GLU A 47 3.57 -6.52 4.06
C GLU A 47 3.53 -6.05 2.60
N LEU A 48 2.40 -6.28 1.91
CA LEU A 48 2.21 -5.81 0.54
C LEU A 48 2.27 -4.28 0.45
N VAL A 49 1.59 -3.57 1.37
CA VAL A 49 1.61 -2.10 1.39
C VAL A 49 3.03 -1.57 1.59
N ASP A 50 3.81 -2.19 2.46
CA ASP A 50 5.21 -1.81 2.72
C ASP A 50 6.09 -2.08 1.50
N GLU A 51 5.92 -3.22 0.83
CA GLU A 51 6.61 -3.55 -0.41
C GLU A 51 6.35 -2.50 -1.52
N TYR A 52 5.08 -2.15 -1.74
CA TYR A 52 4.72 -1.17 -2.77
C TYR A 52 5.15 0.25 -2.40
N ASN A 53 5.14 0.62 -1.12
CA ASN A 53 5.72 1.90 -0.68
C ASN A 53 7.23 1.97 -0.94
N ALA A 54 7.96 0.87 -0.71
CA ALA A 54 9.38 0.79 -1.05
C ALA A 54 9.61 0.94 -2.56
N LYS A 55 8.79 0.29 -3.40
CA LYS A 55 8.82 0.44 -4.86
C LYS A 55 8.54 1.88 -5.30
N ILE A 56 7.57 2.56 -4.69
CA ILE A 56 7.27 3.97 -4.96
C ILE A 56 8.49 4.85 -4.65
N LEU A 57 9.16 4.61 -3.51
CA LEU A 57 10.37 5.34 -3.13
C LEU A 57 11.52 5.10 -4.12
N GLU A 58 11.72 3.87 -4.57
CA GLU A 58 12.74 3.54 -5.57
C GLU A 58 12.47 4.23 -6.91
N LEU A 59 11.22 4.22 -7.37
CA LEU A 59 10.81 4.92 -8.59
C LEU A 59 10.97 6.44 -8.48
N GLU A 60 10.65 7.01 -7.32
CA GLU A 60 10.88 8.43 -7.03
C GLU A 60 12.36 8.79 -7.15
N LYS A 61 13.25 7.99 -6.53
CA LYS A 61 14.70 8.19 -6.60
C LYS A 61 15.22 8.12 -8.04
N LYS A 62 14.91 7.03 -8.75
CA LYS A 62 15.32 6.84 -10.16
C LYS A 62 14.85 7.99 -11.04
N LYS A 63 13.60 8.43 -10.89
CA LYS A 63 13.06 9.53 -11.71
C LYS A 63 13.66 10.88 -11.33
N THR A 64 14.01 11.07 -10.06
CA THR A 64 14.71 12.28 -9.60
C THR A 64 16.12 12.34 -10.20
N GLU A 65 16.86 11.24 -10.17
CA GLU A 65 18.20 11.14 -10.80
C GLU A 65 18.15 11.44 -12.30
N GLU A 66 17.16 10.90 -13.01
CA GLU A 66 16.93 11.19 -14.44
C GLU A 66 16.65 12.68 -14.70
N ILE A 67 15.84 13.33 -13.85
CA ILE A 67 15.49 14.75 -14.00
C ILE A 67 16.68 15.66 -13.69
N VAL A 68 17.49 15.30 -12.69
CA VAL A 68 18.68 16.06 -12.28
C VAL A 68 19.87 15.78 -13.21
N GLY A 69 19.77 14.79 -14.10
CA GLY A 69 20.82 14.44 -15.07
C GLY A 69 22.01 13.72 -14.45
N ILE A 70 21.80 13.01 -13.34
CA ILE A 70 22.82 12.17 -12.67
C ILE A 70 22.84 10.77 -13.31
N MET A 71 21.94 10.51 -14.28
CA MET A 71 21.84 9.30 -15.08
C MET A 71 22.00 9.62 -16.57
#